data_AF-A0A930DHM6-F1
#
_entry.id   AF-A0A930DHM6-F1
#
_cell.length_a   1.000
_cell.length_b   1.000
_cell.length_c   1.000
_cell.angle_alpha   90.00
_cell.angle_beta   90.00
_cell.angle_gamma   90.00
#
_symmetry.space_group_name_H-M   'P 1'
#
loop_
_entity.id
_entity.type
_entity.pdbx_description
1 polymer ?
#
loop_
_entity_poly.entity_id
_entity_poly.type
_entity_poly.pdbx_seq_one_letter_code
_entity_poly.pdbx_strand_id
1 'polypeptide(L)' 'MREKILSVIEKNSRIDIAELAVLLGEDEVAVANEISDMEKEGVICGYHTLINWEKTANEKVNALIEVRVTPQK' A
#
# COMPACT_ATOMS: atom_id res chain seq x y z
N MET A 1 2.76 10.61 15.29
CA MET A 1 3.63 9.49 14.87
C MET A 1 3.01 8.74 13.70
N ARG A 2 1.78 8.20 13.85
CA ARG A 2 1.02 7.52 12.78
C ARG A 2 0.98 8.26 11.43
N GLU A 3 0.62 9.55 11.40
CA GLU A 3 0.58 10.34 10.15
C GLU A 3 1.94 10.46 9.45
N LYS A 4 3.03 10.57 10.21
CA LYS A 4 4.38 10.65 9.62
C LYS A 4 4.79 9.31 9.03
N ILE A 5 4.51 8.20 9.74
CA ILE A 5 4.74 6.85 9.24
C ILE A 5 3.97 6.62 7.93
N LEU A 6 2.68 6.97 7.91
CA LEU A 6 1.82 6.85 6.73
C LEU A 6 2.33 7.71 5.57
N SER A 7 2.75 8.96 5.82
CA SER A 7 3.32 9.84 4.79
C SER A 7 4.60 9.28 4.14
N VAL A 8 5.41 8.55 4.90
CA VAL A 8 6.64 7.95 4.38
C VAL A 8 6.33 6.66 3.63
N ILE A 9 5.46 5.80 4.18
CA ILE A 9 5.01 4.55 3.54
C ILE A 9 4.26 4.82 2.23
N GLU A 10 3.51 5.92 2.14
CA GLU A 10 2.82 6.34 0.91
C GLU A 10 3.80 6.60 -0.24
N LYS A 11 4.96 7.22 0.05
CA LYS A 11 5.99 7.50 -0.96
C LYS A 11 6.92 6.33 -1.23
N ASN A 12 7.17 5.51 -0.22
CA ASN A 12 8.07 4.37 -0.33
C ASN A 12 7.54 3.19 0.49
N SER A 13 6.69 2.39 -0.17
CA SER A 13 6.06 1.21 0.44
C SER A 13 7.04 0.09 0.80
N ARG A 14 8.33 0.21 0.42
CA ARG A 14 9.38 -0.79 0.65
C ARG A 14 10.52 -0.28 1.54
N ILE A 15 10.31 0.82 2.25
CA ILE A 15 11.32 1.33 3.18
C ILE A 15 11.54 0.34 4.33
N ASP A 16 12.79 0.17 4.75
CA ASP A 16 13.10 -0.69 5.88
C ASP A 16 12.66 -0.02 7.19
N ILE A 17 12.29 -0.81 8.19
CA ILE A 17 11.85 -0.29 9.50
C ILE A 17 12.99 0.52 10.15
N ALA A 18 14.23 0.08 9.95
CA ALA A 18 15.44 0.77 10.40
C ALA A 18 15.60 2.15 9.75
N GLU A 19 15.45 2.24 8.44
CA GLU A 19 15.51 3.52 7.74
C GLU A 19 14.36 4.44 8.13
N LEU A 20 13.15 3.88 8.32
CA LEU A 20 11.99 4.64 8.77
C LEU A 20 12.22 5.24 10.16
N ALA A 21 12.79 4.46 11.09
CA ALA A 21 13.12 4.88 12.44
C ALA A 21 14.16 6.01 12.44
N VAL A 22 15.22 5.89 11.64
CA VAL A 22 16.23 6.94 11.47
C VAL A 22 15.65 8.21 10.86
N LEU A 23 14.76 8.08 9.86
CA LEU A 23 14.13 9.22 9.18
C LEU A 23 13.16 9.97 10.12
N LEU A 24 12.48 9.24 11.00
CA LEU A 24 11.54 9.80 11.98
C LEU A 24 12.23 10.27 13.27
N GLY A 25 13.45 9.78 13.54
CA GLY A 25 14.17 10.01 14.79
C GLY A 25 13.58 9.25 15.98
N GLU A 26 12.95 8.10 15.73
CA GLU A 26 12.19 7.32 16.69
C GLU A 26 12.78 5.91 16.85
N ASP A 27 12.36 5.18 17.87
CA ASP A 27 12.85 3.82 18.13
C ASP A 27 12.27 2.81 17.13
N GLU A 28 13.10 1.93 16.57
CA GLU A 28 12.67 0.87 15.63
C GLU A 28 11.57 0.00 16.22
N VAL A 29 11.64 -0.31 17.51
CA VAL A 29 10.66 -1.18 18.18
C VAL A 29 9.31 -0.47 18.30
N ALA A 30 9.32 0.83 18.57
CA ALA A 30 8.09 1.64 18.62
C ALA A 30 7.44 1.72 17.23
N VAL A 31 8.24 1.98 16.20
CA VAL A 31 7.77 2.03 14.80
C VAL A 31 7.18 0.68 14.36
N ALA A 32 7.87 -0.43 14.65
CA ALA A 32 7.41 -1.77 14.28
C ALA A 32 6.08 -2.14 14.95
N ASN A 33 5.93 -1.83 16.25
CA ASN A 33 4.66 -2.06 16.96
C ASN A 33 3.53 -1.21 16.38
N GLU A 34 3.78 0.06 16.11
CA GLU A 34 2.76 0.96 15.56
C GLU A 34 2.32 0.52 14.16
N ILE A 35 3.24 0.06 13.31
CA ILE A 35 2.91 -0.51 12.00
C ILE A 35 2.04 -1.77 12.16
N SER A 36 2.41 -2.67 13.08
CA SER A 36 1.64 -3.90 13.31
C SER A 36 0.23 -3.63 13.83
N ASP A 37 0.07 -2.62 14.70
CA ASP A 37 -1.25 -2.21 15.17
C ASP A 37 -2.07 -1.52 14.06
N MET A 38 -1.44 -0.71 13.20
CA MET A 38 -2.09 -0.12 12.03
C MET A 38 -2.51 -1.17 10.98
N GLU A 39 -1.75 -2.25 10.83
CA GLU A 39 -2.14 -3.40 9.99
C GLU A 39 -3.33 -4.16 10.60
N LYS A 40 -3.34 -4.38 11.92
CA LYS A 40 -4.47 -5.04 12.63
C LYS A 40 -5.74 -4.21 12.62
N GLU A 41 -5.62 -2.89 12.78
CA GLU A 41 -6.74 -1.95 12.70
C GLU A 41 -7.29 -1.81 11.26
N GLY A 42 -6.54 -2.26 10.26
CA GLY A 42 -6.89 -2.13 8.84
C GLY A 42 -6.65 -0.73 8.28
N VAL A 43 -5.83 0.09 8.95
CA VAL A 43 -5.34 1.37 8.42
C VAL A 43 -4.36 1.13 7.27
N ILE A 44 -3.49 0.13 7.42
CA ILE A 44 -2.66 -0.40 6.34
C ILE A 44 -3.38 -1.62 5.74
N CYS A 45 -4.12 -1.40 4.66
CA CYS A 45 -4.85 -2.47 3.95
C CYS A 45 -3.93 -3.39 3.13
N GLY A 46 -2.67 -3.03 2.95
CA GLY A 46 -1.67 -3.80 2.21
C GLY A 46 -0.71 -2.91 1.43
N TYR A 47 0.43 -3.48 1.05
CA TYR A 47 1.46 -2.80 0.29
C TYR A 47 1.18 -2.92 -1.21
N HIS A 48 0.80 -1.81 -1.85
CA HIS A 48 0.59 -1.81 -3.29
C HIS A 48 1.94 -1.89 -4.01
N THR A 49 2.13 -2.95 -4.80
CA THR A 49 3.30 -3.09 -5.67
C THR A 49 2.89 -2.76 -7.10
N LEU A 50 3.50 -1.72 -7.67
CA LEU A 50 3.39 -1.40 -9.09
C LEU A 50 4.21 -2.41 -9.89
N ILE A 51 3.52 -3.41 -10.45
CA ILE A 51 4.13 -4.45 -11.28
C ILE A 51 3.96 -4.06 -12.74
N ASN A 52 5.08 -3.98 -13.48
CA ASN A 52 5.01 -3.89 -14.93
C ASN A 52 4.66 -5.28 -15.51
N TRP A 53 3.38 -5.47 -15.80
CA TRP A 53 2.86 -6.73 -16.30
C TRP A 53 3.29 -7.06 -17.75
N GLU A 54 3.73 -6.08 -18.55
CA GLU A 54 4.27 -6.33 -19.90
C GLU A 54 5.57 -7.13 -19.88
N LYS A 55 6.34 -7.02 -18.78
CA LYS A 55 7.59 -7.76 -18.58
C LYS A 55 7.39 -9.09 -17.87
N THR A 56 6.17 -9.41 -17.44
CA THR A 56 5.85 -10.70 -16.83
C THR A 56 5.13 -11.58 -17.84
N ALA A 57 5.48 -12.86 -17.92
CA ALA A 57 4.96 -13.83 -18.90
C ALA A 57 3.46 -14.17 -18.78
N ASN A 58 2.70 -13.43 -17.95
CA ASN A 58 1.26 -13.58 -17.84
C ASN A 58 0.59 -12.61 -18.81
N GLU A 59 0.20 -13.12 -19.98
CA GLU A 59 -0.71 -12.46 -20.92
C GLU A 59 -2.07 -12.22 -20.25
N LYS A 60 -2.19 -11.18 -19.43
CA LYS A 60 -3.48 -10.74 -18.89
C LYS A 60 -4.15 -9.85 -19.91
N VAL A 61 -5.13 -10.41 -20.63
CA VAL A 61 -6.00 -9.66 -21.53
C VAL A 61 -6.94 -8.79 -20.67
N ASN A 62 -6.78 -7.48 -20.70
CA ASN A 62 -7.72 -6.56 -20.09
C ASN A 62 -8.89 -6.33 -21.07
N ALA A 63 -10.10 -6.72 -20.68
CA ALA A 63 -11.32 -6.47 -21.46
C ALA A 63 -12.22 -5.46 -20.72
N LEU A 64 -12.62 -4.40 -21.42
CA LEU A 64 -13.58 -3.41 -20.93
C LEU A 64 -14.98 -3.84 -21.36
N ILE A 65 -15.89 -4.06 -20.40
CA ILE A 65 -17.30 -4.34 -20.68
C ILE A 65 -18.12 -3.10 -20.30
N GLU A 66 -18.56 -2.35 -21.31
CA GLU A 66 -19.45 -1.21 -21.10
C GLU A 66 -20.91 -1.69 -21.15
N VAL A 67 -21.61 -1.61 -20.01
CA VAL A 67 -23.02 -2.02 -19.92
C VAL A 67 -23.90 -0.78 -19.98
N ARG A 68 -24.65 -0.62 -21.08
CA ARG A 68 -25.76 0.34 -21.18
C ARG A 68 -27.02 -0.29 -20.61
N VAL A 69 -27.50 0.22 -19.48
CA VAL A 69 -28.79 -0.21 -18.90
C VAL A 69 -29.83 0.86 -19.21
N THR A 70 -30.87 0.48 -19.96
CA THR A 70 -32.07 1.31 -20.12
C THR A 70 -33.07 0.90 -19.03
N PRO A 71 -33.45 1.77 -18.09
CA PRO A 71 -34.40 1.42 -17.05
C PRO A 71 -35.79 1.16 -17.66
N GLN A 72 -36.34 -0.03 -17.43
CA GLN A 72 -37.71 -0.40 -17.79
C GLN A 72 -38.62 -0.15 -16.57
N LYS A 73 -39.73 0.56 -16.77
CA LYS A 73 -40.74 0.88 -15.74
C LYS A 73 -41.60 -0.32 -15.38
#